data_AF-A0A8R1HPV4-F1
#
_entry.id   AF-A0A8R1HPV4-F1
#
_cell.length_a   1.000
_cell.length_b   1.000
_cell.length_c   1.000
_cell.angle_alpha   90.00
_cell.angle_beta   90.00
_cell.angle_gamma   90.00
#
_symmetry.space_group_name_H-M   'P 1'
#
loop_
_entity.id
_entity.type
_entity.pdbx_description
1 polymer ?
#
loop_
_entity_poly.entity_id
_entity_poly.type
_entity_poly.pdbx_seq_one_letter_code
_entity_poly.pdbx_strand_id
1 'polypeptide(L)'
;MIQLGFSTLQMRRRITRSRCCVRNYVRDTMAHGSAKPTGRPRILNDRDKRSVKGIVFFFNRGNRKKTNIFQKDNAAIHKSSSTMNWFFTKKIKVLAWPANFPDLNHI
;
A
#
# COMPACT_ATOMS: atom_id res chain seq x y z
N MET A 1 -20.84 12.14 34.62
CA MET A 1 -22.14 11.59 34.17
C MET A 1 -22.64 10.46 35.06
N ILE A 2 -21.81 9.45 35.39
CA ILE A 2 -22.16 8.41 36.38
C ILE A 2 -22.26 9.00 37.80
N GLN A 3 -21.27 9.82 38.20
CA GLN A 3 -21.27 10.57 39.47
C GLN A 3 -22.43 11.59 39.60
N LEU A 4 -23.08 11.93 38.47
CA LEU A 4 -24.25 12.82 38.43
C LEU A 4 -25.57 12.03 38.43
N GLY A 5 -25.53 10.71 38.67
CA GLY A 5 -26.72 9.85 38.76
C GLY A 5 -27.43 9.55 37.44
N PHE A 6 -26.84 9.85 36.28
CA PHE A 6 -27.51 9.61 35.00
C PHE A 6 -27.52 8.14 34.61
N SER A 7 -28.69 7.67 34.16
CA SER A 7 -28.81 6.34 33.56
C SER A 7 -28.06 6.26 32.23
N THR A 8 -27.62 5.06 31.86
CA THR A 8 -26.97 4.80 30.56
C THR A 8 -27.85 5.20 29.37
N LEU A 9 -29.18 5.17 29.53
CA LEU A 9 -30.15 5.60 28.52
C LEU A 9 -30.15 7.13 28.33
N GLN A 10 -30.07 7.89 29.42
CA GLN A 10 -29.98 9.35 29.36
C GLN A 10 -28.61 9.80 28.83
N MET A 11 -27.55 9.11 29.24
CA MET A 11 -26.19 9.38 28.74
C MET A 11 -26.12 9.28 27.22
N ARG A 12 -26.62 8.17 26.64
CA ARG A 12 -26.61 7.94 25.18
C ARG A 12 -27.27 9.07 24.39
N ARG A 13 -28.39 9.59 24.91
CA ARG A 13 -29.19 10.65 24.28
C ARG A 13 -28.47 11.99 24.32
N ARG A 14 -27.74 12.27 25.40
CA ARG A 14 -26.98 13.52 25.56
C ARG A 14 -25.68 13.57 24.75
N ILE A 15 -24.99 12.44 24.60
CA ILE A 15 -23.69 12.38 23.91
C ILE A 15 -23.78 11.82 22.48
N THR A 16 -24.99 11.53 22.01
CA THR A 16 -25.28 10.94 20.68
C THR A 16 -24.39 9.71 20.40
N ARG A 17 -24.33 8.77 21.35
CA ARG A 17 -23.61 7.50 21.20
C ARG A 17 -24.53 6.31 21.38
N SER A 18 -24.10 5.15 20.90
CA SER A 18 -24.86 3.92 21.07
C SER A 18 -24.91 3.50 22.54
N ARG A 19 -26.03 2.87 22.96
CA ARG A 19 -26.18 2.35 24.33
C ARG A 19 -25.09 1.33 24.67
N CYS A 20 -24.65 0.52 23.70
CA CYS A 20 -23.60 -0.46 23.88
C CYS A 20 -22.23 0.19 24.12
N CYS A 21 -21.88 1.24 23.38
CA CYS A 21 -20.65 2.01 23.60
C CYS A 21 -20.61 2.62 25.01
N VAL A 22 -21.70 3.28 25.43
CA VAL A 22 -21.80 3.85 26.78
C VAL A 22 -21.69 2.76 27.85
N ARG A 23 -22.36 1.62 27.68
CA ARG A 23 -22.31 0.50 28.62
C ARG A 23 -20.90 -0.08 28.74
N ASN A 24 -20.20 -0.29 27.64
CA ASN A 24 -18.85 -0.82 27.64
C ASN A 24 -17.86 0.15 28.29
N TYR A 25 -18.02 1.45 28.04
CA TYR A 25 -17.21 2.49 28.68
C TYR A 25 -17.45 2.56 30.20
N VAL A 26 -18.70 2.52 30.66
CA VAL A 26 -19.07 2.59 32.10
C VAL A 26 -18.54 1.39 32.89
N ARG A 27 -18.46 0.21 32.26
CA ARG A 27 -17.98 -1.02 32.91
C ARG A 27 -16.50 -0.98 33.24
N ASP A 28 -15.70 -0.28 32.45
CA ASP A 28 -14.25 -0.20 32.63
C ASP A 28 -13.74 1.17 32.16
N THR A 29 -14.05 2.21 32.93
CA THR A 29 -13.69 3.59 32.57
C THR A 29 -12.18 3.80 32.56
N MET A 30 -11.44 3.07 33.40
CA MET A 30 -10.01 3.25 33.60
C MET A 30 -9.17 2.52 32.55
N ALA A 31 -9.60 1.35 32.06
CA ALA A 31 -8.87 0.60 31.03
C ALA A 31 -9.44 0.80 29.60
N HIS A 32 -10.60 1.45 29.44
CA HIS A 32 -11.16 1.69 28.11
C HIS A 32 -10.22 2.51 27.21
N GLY A 33 -9.75 1.90 26.12
CA GLY A 33 -8.83 2.52 25.16
C GLY A 33 -7.34 2.36 25.50
N SER A 34 -7.00 1.65 26.58
CA SER A 34 -5.62 1.34 26.95
C SER A 34 -4.94 0.34 25.99
N ALA A 35 -5.72 -0.58 25.42
CA ALA A 35 -5.22 -1.60 24.51
C ALA A 35 -4.89 -1.00 23.13
N LYS A 36 -3.63 -1.18 22.71
CA LYS A 36 -3.20 -0.83 21.35
C LYS A 36 -3.51 -1.99 20.41
N PRO A 37 -4.23 -1.76 19.29
CA PRO A 37 -4.45 -2.81 18.32
C PRO A 37 -3.12 -3.18 17.66
N THR A 38 -2.88 -4.48 17.49
CA THR A 38 -1.82 -4.95 16.60
C THR A 38 -2.15 -4.41 15.20
N GLY A 39 -1.23 -3.63 14.64
CA GLY A 39 -1.43 -3.02 13.33
C GLY A 39 -1.62 -4.07 12.23
N ARG A 40 -2.02 -3.60 11.05
CA ARG A 40 -2.19 -4.46 9.87
C ARG A 40 -0.90 -5.25 9.59
N PRO A 41 -0.99 -6.58 9.37
CA PRO A 41 0.16 -7.37 8.94
C PRO A 41 0.81 -6.78 7.68
N ARG A 42 2.14 -6.86 7.61
CA ARG A 42 2.88 -6.42 6.42
C ARG A 42 2.55 -7.35 5.25
N ILE A 43 2.32 -6.76 4.07
CA ILE A 43 2.12 -7.52 2.82
C ILE A 43 3.33 -8.41 2.51
N LEU A 44 4.53 -7.91 2.83
CA LEU A 44 5.78 -8.58 2.54
C LEU A 44 6.38 -9.19 3.82
N ASN A 45 6.67 -10.48 3.77
CA ASN A 45 7.36 -11.17 4.86
C ASN A 45 8.86 -10.80 4.85
N ASP A 46 9.53 -10.93 5.99
CA ASP A 46 10.98 -10.68 6.10
C ASP A 46 11.79 -11.67 5.25
N ARG A 47 11.24 -12.86 4.98
CA ARG A 47 11.79 -13.81 4.00
C ARG A 47 11.77 -13.23 2.59
N ASP A 48 10.65 -12.64 2.18
CA ASP A 48 10.49 -12.08 0.84
C ASP A 48 11.39 -10.86 0.66
N LYS A 49 11.53 -10.00 1.69
CA LYS A 49 12.50 -8.91 1.70
C LYS A 49 13.94 -9.41 1.48
N ARG A 50 14.32 -10.50 2.14
CA ARG A 50 15.64 -11.13 1.96
C ARG A 50 15.81 -11.70 0.56
N SER A 51 14.78 -12.36 0.02
CA SER A 51 14.77 -12.89 -1.35
C SER A 51 14.96 -11.77 -2.38
N VAL A 52 14.19 -10.69 -2.28
CA VAL A 52 14.32 -9.51 -3.16
C VAL A 52 15.73 -8.91 -3.07
N LYS A 53 16.30 -8.78 -1.86
CA LYS A 53 17.67 -8.28 -1.69
C LYS A 53 18.71 -9.17 -2.37
N GLY A 54 18.54 -10.49 -2.27
CA GLY A 54 19.41 -11.47 -2.93
C GLY A 54 19.32 -11.40 -4.46
N ILE A 55 18.10 -11.30 -4.99
CA ILE A 55 17.83 -11.12 -6.42
C ILE A 55 18.48 -9.84 -6.94
N VAL A 56 18.27 -8.70 -6.28
CA VAL A 56 18.85 -7.41 -6.67
C VAL A 56 20.38 -7.46 -6.65
N PHE A 57 20.98 -8.11 -5.65
CA PHE A 57 22.42 -8.30 -5.60
C PHE A 57 22.94 -9.15 -6.77
N PHE A 58 22.23 -10.23 -7.11
CA PHE A 58 22.57 -11.09 -8.25
C PHE A 58 22.48 -10.35 -9.59
N PHE A 59 21.39 -9.62 -9.83
CA PHE A 59 21.20 -8.81 -11.04
C PHE A 59 22.23 -7.67 -11.15
N ASN A 60 22.63 -7.05 -10.04
CA ASN A 60 23.62 -5.98 -10.04
C ASN A 60 25.07 -6.46 -10.21
N ARG A 61 25.38 -7.72 -9.85
CA ARG A 61 26.74 -8.28 -9.98
C ARG A 61 27.15 -8.49 -11.44
N GLY A 62 26.21 -8.86 -12.33
CA GLY A 62 26.46 -9.11 -13.75
C GLY A 62 26.22 -7.92 -14.71
N ASN A 63 25.53 -6.87 -14.28
CA ASN A 63 25.03 -5.80 -15.17
C ASN A 63 25.74 -4.44 -15.02
N ARG A 64 26.98 -4.40 -14.53
CA ARG A 64 27.69 -3.11 -14.33
C ARG A 64 27.99 -2.30 -15.61
N LYS A 65 27.76 -2.85 -16.81
CA LYS A 65 28.11 -2.16 -18.08
C LYS A 65 27.08 -2.26 -19.22
N LYS A 66 25.86 -2.78 -19.01
CA LYS A 66 24.82 -2.77 -20.05
C LYS A 66 23.83 -1.63 -19.80
N THR A 67 23.65 -0.76 -20.79
CA THR A 67 22.62 0.27 -20.77
C THR A 67 21.25 -0.42 -20.81
N ASN A 68 20.59 -0.51 -19.66
CA ASN A 68 19.25 -1.10 -19.58
C ASN A 68 18.24 -0.17 -20.24
N ILE A 69 17.44 -0.69 -21.18
CA ILE A 69 16.31 0.00 -21.80
C ILE A 69 15.04 -0.48 -21.09
N PHE A 70 14.22 0.44 -20.60
CA PHE A 70 12.97 0.14 -19.93
C PHE A 70 11.92 -0.31 -20.95
N GLN A 71 11.47 -1.57 -20.84
CA GLN A 71 10.38 -2.11 -21.64
C GLN A 71 9.05 -1.88 -20.92
N LYS A 72 8.07 -1.30 -21.62
CA LYS A 72 6.69 -1.16 -21.17
C LYS A 72 5.78 -2.07 -21.99
N ASP A 73 4.68 -2.53 -21.43
CA ASP A 73 3.56 -3.00 -22.23
C ASP A 73 2.72 -1.78 -22.68
N ASN A 74 1.91 -1.92 -23.72
CA ASN A 74 1.10 -0.82 -24.24
C ASN A 74 -0.13 -0.50 -23.34
N ALA A 75 -0.08 -0.82 -22.05
CA ALA A 75 -1.18 -0.55 -21.13
C ALA A 75 -1.42 0.96 -20.99
N ALA A 76 -2.68 1.35 -20.78
CA ALA A 76 -3.10 2.76 -20.72
C ALA A 76 -2.28 3.58 -19.71
N ILE A 77 -1.90 2.98 -18.58
CA ILE A 77 -1.08 3.61 -17.53
C ILE A 77 0.31 4.04 -18.01
N HIS A 78 0.87 3.35 -19.01
CA HIS A 78 2.19 3.62 -19.60
C HIS A 78 2.14 4.44 -20.90
N LYS A 79 0.92 4.73 -21.39
CA LYS A 79 0.65 5.64 -22.52
C LYS A 79 0.29 7.06 -22.07
N SER A 80 -0.03 7.25 -20.79
CA SER A 80 -0.36 8.56 -20.23
C SER A 80 0.82 9.55 -20.34
N SER A 81 0.50 10.81 -20.63
CA SER A 81 1.50 11.88 -20.76
C SER A 81 2.24 12.15 -19.45
N SER A 82 1.57 12.00 -18.31
CA SER A 82 2.18 12.14 -16.98
C SER A 82 3.29 11.10 -16.75
N THR A 83 3.03 9.84 -17.10
CA THR A 83 4.02 8.76 -16.99
C THR A 83 5.18 8.97 -17.97
N MET A 84 4.92 9.40 -19.21
CA MET A 84 5.98 9.70 -20.19
C MET A 84 6.86 10.88 -19.77
N ASN A 85 6.25 11.96 -19.25
CA ASN A 85 6.98 13.10 -18.71
C ASN A 85 7.87 12.69 -17.54
N TRP A 86 7.37 11.85 -16.64
CA TRP A 86 8.17 11.34 -15.52
C TRP A 86 9.39 10.55 -16.00
N PHE A 87 9.25 9.67 -16.99
CA PHE A 87 10.39 8.94 -17.58
C PHE A 87 11.43 9.88 -18.18
N PHE A 88 10.98 10.92 -18.90
CA PHE A 88 11.85 11.94 -19.47
C PHE A 88 12.61 12.70 -18.38
N THR A 89 11.91 13.17 -17.33
CA THR A 89 12.53 13.84 -16.18
C THR A 89 13.56 12.96 -15.47
N LYS A 90 13.31 11.65 -15.37
CA LYS A 90 14.23 10.69 -14.74
C LYS A 90 15.34 10.19 -15.67
N LYS A 91 15.39 10.65 -16.93
CA LYS A 91 16.36 10.25 -17.96
C LYS A 91 16.39 8.72 -18.18
N ILE A 92 15.24 8.07 -18.04
CA ILE A 92 15.08 6.63 -18.27
C ILE A 92 14.84 6.40 -19.76
N LYS A 93 15.72 5.63 -20.41
CA LYS A 93 15.52 5.25 -21.82
C LYS A 93 14.41 4.21 -21.91
N VAL A 94 13.30 4.57 -22.53
CA VAL A 94 12.16 3.67 -22.78
C VAL A 94 12.28 3.09 -24.19
N LEU A 95 11.98 1.81 -24.37
CA LEU A 95 11.97 1.14 -25.67
C LEU A 95 10.92 1.80 -26.59
N ALA A 96 11.33 2.16 -27.81
CA ALA A 96 10.40 2.61 -28.85
C ALA A 96 9.52 1.42 -29.27
N TRP A 97 8.21 1.57 -29.14
CA TRP A 97 7.24 0.56 -29.58
C TRP A 97 6.92 0.73 -31.08
N PRO A 98 6.62 -0.37 -31.80
CA PRO A 98 6.63 -1.74 -31.32
C PRO A 98 8.04 -2.31 -31.16
N ALA A 99 8.24 -3.10 -30.10
CA ALA A 99 9.39 -4.00 -30.06
C ALA A 99 9.29 -4.92 -31.28
N ASN A 100 10.41 -5.21 -31.96
CA ASN A 100 10.44 -6.16 -33.08
C ASN A 100 9.94 -7.54 -32.60
N PHE A 101 8.63 -7.73 -32.66
CA PHE A 101 7.95 -8.93 -32.22
C PHE A 101 7.94 -9.88 -33.43
N PRO A 102 8.53 -11.08 -33.32
CA PRO A 102 8.65 -12.02 -34.43
C PRO A 102 7.31 -12.70 -34.80
N ASP A 103 6.19 -12.32 -34.18
CA ASP A 103 4.89 -12.98 -34.29
C ASP A 103 4.01 -12.46 -35.45
N LEU A 104 4.61 -11.79 -36.43
CA LEU A 104 4.00 -11.57 -37.74
C LEU A 104 4.43 -12.68 -38.70
N ASN A 105 4.17 -13.95 -38.34
CA ASN A 105 4.31 -15.08 -39.25
C ASN A 105 3.43 -16.27 -38.83
N HIS A 106 2.12 -16.07 -38.85
CA HIS A 106 1.14 -17.15 -39.02
C HIS A 106 0.12 -16.66 -40.07
N ILE A 107 0.50 -16.75 -41.34
CA ILE A 107 -0.41 -16.64 -42.50
C ILE A 107 -1.18 -17.96 -42.62
#